data_AF-A0A0P4V752-F1
#
_entry.id   AF-A0A0P4V752-F1
#
_cell.length_a   1.000
_cell.length_b   1.000
_cell.length_c   1.000
_cell.angle_alpha   90.00
_cell.angle_beta   90.00
_cell.angle_gamma   90.00
#
_symmetry.space_group_name_H-M   'P 1'
#
loop_
_entity.id
_entity.type
_entity.pdbx_description
1 polymer ?
#
loop_
_entity_poly.entity_id
_entity_poly.type
_entity_poly.pdbx_seq_one_letter_code
_entity_poly.pdbx_strand_id
1 'polypeptide(L)' 'MLLTQTNRLKLNQAETEVAKQLCRLSKNMFNVGLYNVRQYFFQERKHLRYEGNITSSAAQEAGATPIKNR' A
#
# COMPACT_ATOMS: atom_id res chain seq x y z
N MET A 1 28.60 -10.19 9.90
CA MET A 1 27.31 -9.58 9.48
C MET A 1 26.72 -8.91 10.71
N LEU A 2 26.58 -7.58 10.73
CA LEU A 2 26.05 -6.88 11.91
C LEU A 2 24.53 -7.03 11.94
N LEU A 3 24.03 -7.68 12.99
CA LEU A 3 22.63 -8.09 13.16
C LEU A 3 21.65 -6.90 13.20
N THR A 4 22.15 -5.69 13.51
CA THR A 4 21.36 -4.46 13.50
C THR A 4 22.24 -3.26 13.09
N GLN A 5 22.29 -2.95 11.79
CA GLN A 5 22.86 -1.68 11.33
C GLN A 5 21.76 -0.64 11.19
N THR A 6 21.87 0.46 11.93
CA THR A 6 20.97 1.62 11.78
C THR A 6 21.62 2.62 10.83
N ASN A 7 21.03 2.85 9.66
CA ASN A 7 21.46 3.91 8.74
C ASN A 7 20.59 5.16 8.95
N ARG A 8 21.23 6.26 9.37
CA ARG A 8 20.57 7.58 9.47
C ARG A 8 20.74 8.31 8.15
N LEU A 9 19.64 8.43 7.40
CA LEU A 9 19.60 9.22 6.18
C LEU A 9 19.72 10.71 6.53
N LYS A 10 20.70 11.41 5.94
CA LYS A 10 20.81 12.86 6.04
C LYS A 10 19.96 13.48 4.93
N LEU A 11 18.69 13.72 5.25
CA LEU A 11 17.71 14.31 4.33
C LEU A 11 17.43 15.75 4.74
N ASN A 12 17.21 16.62 3.76
CA ASN A 12 16.63 17.93 4.01
C ASN A 12 15.12 17.81 4.33
N GLN A 13 14.48 18.92 4.71
CA GLN A 13 13.08 18.89 5.13
C GLN A 13 12.14 18.39 4.01
N ALA A 14 12.38 18.81 2.77
CA ALA A 14 11.56 18.42 1.63
C ALA A 14 11.69 16.92 1.33
N GLU A 15 12.91 16.40 1.29
CA GLU A 15 13.19 14.98 1.08
C GLU A 15 12.58 14.11 2.18
N THR A 16 12.61 14.59 3.43
CA THR A 16 12.00 13.90 4.57
C THR A 16 10.48 13.81 4.41
N GLU A 17 9.82 14.88 3.98
CA GLU A 17 8.38 14.88 3.73
C GLU A 17 8.00 13.98 2.56
N VAL A 18 8.77 13.99 1.46
CA VAL A 18 8.57 13.06 0.34
C VAL A 18 8.71 11.61 0.81
N ALA A 19 9.75 11.28 1.58
CA ALA A 19 9.95 9.94 2.11
C ALA A 19 8.78 9.48 3.01
N LYS A 20 8.28 10.36 3.89
CA LYS A 20 7.09 10.08 4.72
C LYS A 20 5.85 9.82 3.86
N GLN A 21 5.61 10.63 2.84
CA GLN A 21 4.47 10.47 1.93
C GLN A 21 4.55 9.15 1.17
N LEU A 22 5.72 8.80 0.64
CA LEU A 22 5.96 7.52 -0.05
C LEU A 22 5.74 6.33 0.89
N CYS A 23 6.26 6.38 2.12
CA CYS A 23 6.03 5.34 3.12
C CYS A 23 4.54 5.18 3.45
N ARG A 24 3.82 6.30 3.62
CA ARG A 24 2.38 6.28 3.88
C ARG A 24 1.60 5.68 2.71
N LEU A 25 1.90 6.09 1.48
CA LEU A 25 1.26 5.57 0.28
C LEU A 25 1.53 4.07 0.12
N SER A 26 2.79 3.66 0.26
CA SER A 26 3.20 2.25 0.17
C SER A 26 2.48 1.37 1.20
N LYS A 27 2.42 1.80 2.47
CA LYS A 27 1.66 1.11 3.52
C LYS A 27 0.18 0.98 3.16
N ASN A 28 -0.42 2.04 2.62
CA ASN A 28 -1.82 2.03 2.24
C ASN A 28 -2.09 1.06 1.08
N MET A 29 -1.26 1.09 0.03
CA MET A 29 -1.40 0.18 -1.12
C MET A 29 -1.24 -1.28 -0.71
N PHE A 30 -0.27 -1.58 0.16
CA PHE A 30 -0.10 -2.92 0.73
C PHE A 30 -1.36 -3.37 1.48
N ASN A 31 -1.90 -2.51 2.33
CA ASN A 31 -3.11 -2.83 3.09
C ASN A 31 -4.32 -3.08 2.18
N VAL A 32 -4.51 -2.28 1.14
CA VAL A 32 -5.59 -2.48 0.15
C VAL A 32 -5.48 -3.87 -0.48
N GLY A 33 -4.31 -4.23 -1.02
CA GLY A 33 -4.10 -5.55 -1.61
C GLY A 33 -4.33 -6.68 -0.61
N LEU A 34 -3.83 -6.54 0.61
CA LEU A 34 -4.03 -7.53 1.68
C LEU A 34 -5.51 -7.72 2.03
N TYR A 35 -6.27 -6.64 2.13
CA TYR A 35 -7.70 -6.72 2.43
C TYR A 35 -8.48 -7.34 1.28
N ASN A 36 -8.18 -6.99 0.03
CA ASN A 36 -8.81 -7.58 -1.15
C ASN A 36 -8.61 -9.10 -1.17
N VAL A 37 -7.38 -9.57 -0.97
CA VAL A 37 -7.07 -11.01 -0.94
C VAL A 37 -7.81 -11.72 0.20
N ARG A 38 -7.85 -11.11 1.40
CA ARG A 38 -8.57 -11.68 2.55
C ARG A 38 -10.07 -11.76 2.30
N GLN A 39 -10.68 -10.69 1.82
CA GLN A 39 -12.12 -10.65 1.53
C GLN A 39 -12.49 -11.70 0.49
N TYR A 40 -11.74 -11.79 -0.61
CA TYR A 40 -11.94 -12.80 -1.63
C TYR A 40 -11.84 -14.22 -1.06
N PHE A 41 -10.82 -14.49 -0.24
CA PHE A 41 -10.65 -15.82 0.35
C PHE A 41 -11.82 -16.20 1.26
N PHE A 42 -12.33 -15.28 2.07
CA PHE A 42 -13.45 -15.58 2.95
C PHE A 42 -14.78 -15.76 2.21
N GLN A 43 -14.97 -15.07 1.08
CA GLN A 43 -16.16 -15.21 0.24
C GLN A 43 -16.12 -16.48 -0.62
N GLU A 44 -15.02 -16.70 -1.34
CA GLU A 44 -14.90 -17.73 -2.37
C GLU A 44 -14.23 -19.02 -1.87
N ARG A 45 -13.65 -18.99 -0.66
CA ARG A 45 -12.86 -20.10 -0.06
C ARG A 45 -11.70 -20.55 -0.95
N LYS A 46 -11.18 -19.63 -1.76
CA LYS A 46 -10.10 -19.84 -2.74
C LYS A 46 -9.05 -18.75 -2.63
N HIS A 47 -7.82 -19.07 -2.97
CA HIS A 47 -6.76 -18.07 -3.08
C HIS A 47 -6.90 -17.25 -4.35
N LEU A 48 -6.80 -15.92 -4.23
CA LEU A 48 -6.80 -15.02 -5.37
C LEU A 48 -5.46 -15.15 -6.12
N ARG A 49 -5.51 -15.41 -7.42
CA ARG A 49 -4.31 -15.41 -8.28
C ARG A 49 -3.81 -13.98 -8.47
N TYR A 50 -2.50 -13.82 -8.69
CA TYR A 50 -1.83 -12.52 -8.85
C TYR A 50 -2.53 -11.62 -9.87
N GLU A 51 -2.86 -12.16 -11.05
CA GLU A 51 -3.57 -11.44 -12.13
C GLU A 51 -4.92 -10.87 -11.69
N GLY A 52 -5.66 -11.59 -10.83
CA GLY A 52 -6.96 -11.13 -10.32
C GLY A 52 -6.85 -9.97 -9.35
N ASN A 53 -5.71 -9.86 -8.64
CA ASN A 53 -5.46 -8.78 -7.70
C ASN A 53 -5.14 -7.45 -8.42
N ILE A 54 -4.45 -7.50 -9.56
CA ILE A 54 -4.11 -6.30 -10.34
C ILE A 54 -5.38 -5.62 -10.87
N THR A 55 -6.27 -6.39 -11.49
CA THR A 55 -7.54 -5.86 -12.04
C THR A 55 -8.42 -5.26 -10.95
N SER A 56 -8.47 -5.91 -9.78
CA SER A 56 -9.27 -5.44 -8.63
C SER A 56 -8.70 -4.14 -8.04
N SER A 57 -7.38 -4.03 -8.00
CA SER A 57 -6.68 -2.83 -7.51
C SER A 57 -6.85 -1.65 -8.48
N ALA A 58 -6.76 -1.88 -9.79
CA ALA A 58 -7.00 -0.86 -10.82
C ALA A 58 -8.44 -0.34 -10.82
N ALA A 59 -9.43 -1.21 -10.54
CA ALA A 59 -10.83 -0.83 -10.44
C ALA A 59 -11.12 0.09 -9.22
N GLN A 60 -10.36 -0.05 -8.13
CA GLN A 60 -10.52 0.77 -6.93
C GLN A 60 -9.94 2.18 -7.09
N GLU A 61 -8.90 2.36 -7.91
CA GLU A 61 -8.35 3.68 -8.23
C GLU A 61 -9.30 4.53 -9.09
N ALA A 62 -10.10 3.91 -9.96
CA ALA A 62 -11.10 4.60 -10.77
C ALA A 62 -12.32 5.11 -9.97
N GLY A 63 -12.53 4.60 -8.75
CA GLY A 63 -13.65 4.95 -7.86
C GLY A 63 -13.30 5.95 -6.75
N ALA A 64 -12.06 6.45 -6.69
CA ALA A 64 -11.63 7.39 -5.65
C ALA A 64 -12.20 8.79 -5.89
N THR A 65 -13.44 9.05 -5.46
CA THR A 65 -13.95 10.41 -5.31
C THR A 65 -13.02 11.22 -4.40
N PRO A 66 -12.81 12.53 -4.66
CA PRO A 66 -11.91 13.34 -3.87
C PRO A 66 -12.30 13.26 -2.39
N ILE A 67 -11.33 12.96 -1.54
CA ILE A 67 -11.52 13.02 -0.09
C ILE A 67 -11.97 14.46 0.23
N LYS A 68 -13.27 14.66 0.50
CA LYS A 68 -13.75 15.92 1.04
C LYS A 68 -13.06 16.10 2.39
N ASN A 69 -12.15 17.07 2.44
CA ASN A 69 -11.52 17.53 3.68
C ASN A 69 -12.61 17.74 4.72
N ARG A 70 -12.48 17.03 5.84
CA ARG A 70 -13.25 17.25 7.06
C ARG A 70 -12.36 17.97 8.05
#